data_AF-E2B7B6-F1
#
_entry.id   AF-E2B7B6-F1
#
_cell.length_a   1.000
_cell.length_b   1.000
_cell.length_c   1.000
_cell.angle_alpha   90.00
_cell.angle_beta   90.00
_cell.angle_gamma   90.00
#
_symmetry.space_group_name_H-M   'P 1'
#
loop_
_entity.id
_entity.type
_entity.pdbx_description
1 polymer ?
#
loop_
_entity_poly.entity_id
_entity_poly.type
_entity_poly.pdbx_seq_one_letter_code
_entity_poly.pdbx_strand_id
1 'polypeptide(L)'
;EEYSERIIYPEELNKFLQNRICDLTAENECLRGAFEQAEEKMRQLSQEKLNSRNTVTARKKSTASIELSKKYRNQSAEIEVLKTKCKNLEATLAVKEDELKRQRVELRRVKSETYKNSSGENATLDNGEDKDSGDISGKCDDERVKCRKSKLQWTQTKLCESRNMCATLRQEIKKMQKLLCSEVGENVSVTALSSVPGGWRGRAEQIRNLQQKVSELQAKLSEHDKCQRDSSAPLDRQNLANLRIAEKERRQQIENTAKELRQAEVALETSKRKLDASKARIRVLEHELNVARGNIAILNEKRSHDDRLIEVLNGRLKIAEARHHEYEVEVQNKEHKIERENANIKNELRATQLHVDRLRRRLEERETEIDKLRNNIASDESFKYRDSLCSDSRQPEGRQVSPPVSPRYLGEPNEYVTLALAAEAERVRLLELVTLLNQRLDKERNETLSLEESLRKEKRKCAKLESKLRDSEKERVGLVKVDTGYKARSRAKFTSSLQVDEEFSNPEKVRFRIELLEEECLALKARLDTVQQDKANDLAVYKRMLDQARKAFKDACRTVTSPAKNFSGDLLILLQIRFDDIKSAMSRDIESIALAF
;
A
#
# COMPACT_ATOMS: atom_id res chain seq x y z
N GLU A 1 80.26 -44.77 -21.73
CA GLU A 1 80.87 -43.44 -21.59
C GLU A 1 80.85 -42.81 -22.98
N GLU A 2 80.33 -41.62 -23.22
CA GLU A 2 79.73 -40.61 -22.31
C GLU A 2 78.30 -40.23 -22.80
N TYR A 3 77.83 -39.01 -22.53
CA TYR A 3 76.62 -38.38 -23.10
C TYR A 3 75.25 -38.95 -22.69
N SER A 4 75.06 -39.15 -21.39
CA SER A 4 73.76 -38.93 -20.74
C SER A 4 73.84 -37.73 -19.79
N GLU A 5 72.71 -37.09 -19.51
CA GLU A 5 72.53 -36.07 -18.45
C GLU A 5 73.32 -34.75 -18.55
N ARG A 6 73.28 -34.10 -19.73
CA ARG A 6 73.49 -32.63 -19.84
C ARG A 6 72.42 -31.92 -20.68
N ILE A 7 71.14 -32.17 -20.37
CA ILE A 7 70.07 -31.20 -20.70
C ILE A 7 70.14 -30.07 -19.67
N ILE A 8 71.13 -29.20 -19.83
CA ILE A 8 71.29 -28.00 -19.01
C ILE A 8 70.24 -26.99 -19.47
N TYR A 9 69.11 -26.94 -18.78
CA TYR A 9 68.34 -25.70 -18.69
C TYR A 9 69.30 -24.61 -18.18
N PRO A 10 69.44 -23.45 -18.86
CA PRO A 10 70.35 -22.40 -18.40
C PRO A 10 70.05 -22.05 -16.94
N GLU A 11 71.06 -22.14 -16.07
CA GLU A 11 70.88 -21.92 -14.62
C GLU A 11 70.31 -20.53 -14.35
N GLU A 12 70.69 -19.54 -15.16
CA GLU A 12 70.15 -18.19 -15.21
C GLU A 12 68.64 -18.15 -15.46
N LEU A 13 68.14 -18.93 -16.42
CA LEU A 13 66.71 -19.03 -16.74
C LEU A 13 65.94 -19.76 -15.64
N ASN A 14 66.49 -20.84 -15.10
CA ASN A 14 65.88 -21.56 -13.98
C ASN A 14 65.79 -20.67 -12.74
N LYS A 15 66.86 -19.95 -12.41
CA LYS A 15 66.92 -18.96 -11.33
C LYS A 15 65.98 -17.77 -11.56
N PHE A 16 65.86 -17.28 -12.79
CA PHE A 16 64.90 -16.23 -13.15
C PHE A 16 63.45 -16.70 -12.94
N LEU A 17 63.11 -17.92 -13.39
CA LEU A 17 61.78 -18.51 -13.20
C LEU A 17 61.47 -18.76 -11.72
N GLN A 18 62.43 -19.27 -10.94
CA GLN A 18 62.30 -19.43 -9.49
C GLN A 18 62.06 -18.10 -8.78
N ASN A 19 62.87 -17.07 -9.06
CA ASN A 19 62.67 -15.72 -8.54
C ASN A 19 61.27 -15.20 -8.91
N ARG A 20 60.86 -15.33 -10.18
CA ARG A 20 59.55 -14.85 -10.64
C ARG A 20 58.38 -15.60 -9.99
N ILE A 21 58.54 -16.88 -9.68
CA ILE A 21 57.57 -17.67 -8.90
C ILE A 21 57.51 -17.18 -7.45
N CYS A 22 58.65 -16.88 -6.82
CA CYS A 22 58.69 -16.29 -5.48
C CYS A 22 58.02 -14.91 -5.45
N ASP A 23 58.33 -14.01 -6.39
CA ASP A 23 57.71 -12.68 -6.51
C ASP A 23 56.18 -12.79 -6.64
N LEU A 24 55.71 -13.63 -7.57
CA LEU A 24 54.28 -13.86 -7.78
C LEU A 24 53.61 -14.52 -6.57
N THR A 25 54.32 -15.35 -5.80
CA THR A 25 53.78 -15.97 -4.58
C THR A 25 53.60 -14.93 -3.49
N ALA A 26 54.61 -14.08 -3.24
CA ALA A 26 54.53 -12.97 -2.30
C ALA A 26 53.47 -11.93 -2.70
N GLU A 27 53.35 -11.60 -4.00
CA GLU A 27 52.29 -10.73 -4.52
C GLU A 27 50.90 -11.34 -4.26
N ASN A 28 50.70 -12.63 -4.52
CA ASN A 28 49.44 -13.32 -4.24
C ASN A 28 49.11 -13.42 -2.74
N GLU A 29 50.11 -13.51 -1.86
CA GLU A 29 49.94 -13.46 -0.41
C GLU A 29 49.55 -12.06 0.08
N CYS A 30 50.19 -11.02 -0.42
CA CYS A 30 49.79 -9.63 -0.16
C CYS A 30 48.36 -9.34 -0.64
N LEU A 31 47.99 -9.82 -1.83
CA LEU A 31 46.63 -9.68 -2.38
C LEU A 31 45.60 -10.45 -1.55
N ARG A 32 45.92 -11.65 -1.05
CA ARG A 32 45.04 -12.41 -0.12
C ARG A 32 44.83 -11.64 1.19
N GLY A 33 45.90 -11.15 1.82
CA GLY A 33 45.79 -10.35 3.05
C GLY A 33 45.00 -9.05 2.85
N ALA A 34 45.15 -8.38 1.70
CA ALA A 34 44.34 -7.21 1.35
C ALA A 34 42.85 -7.55 1.14
N PHE A 35 42.55 -8.69 0.51
CA PHE A 35 41.19 -9.18 0.31
C PHE A 35 40.51 -9.53 1.64
N GLU A 36 41.18 -10.26 2.54
CA GLU A 36 40.66 -10.60 3.87
C GLU A 36 40.34 -9.35 4.70
N GLN A 37 41.21 -8.35 4.68
CA GLN A 37 40.95 -7.05 5.32
C GLN A 37 39.76 -6.30 4.70
N ALA A 38 39.53 -6.44 3.39
CA ALA A 38 38.38 -5.85 2.70
C ALA A 38 37.06 -6.58 3.06
N GLU A 39 37.08 -7.91 3.12
CA GLU A 39 35.93 -8.69 3.59
C GLU A 39 35.58 -8.38 5.04
N GLU A 40 36.56 -8.25 5.93
CA GLU A 40 36.34 -7.92 7.35
C GLU A 40 35.72 -6.53 7.50
N LYS A 41 36.22 -5.51 6.78
CA LYS A 41 35.61 -4.16 6.73
C LYS A 41 34.16 -4.22 6.20
N MET A 42 33.90 -5.01 5.17
CA MET A 42 32.55 -5.21 4.63
C MET A 42 31.61 -5.94 5.62
N ARG A 43 32.13 -6.86 6.42
CA ARG A 43 31.42 -7.59 7.48
C ARG A 43 31.02 -6.62 8.61
N GLN A 44 31.97 -5.82 9.09
CA GLN A 44 31.76 -4.80 10.12
C GLN A 44 30.71 -3.76 9.69
N LEU A 45 30.86 -3.17 8.49
CA LEU A 45 29.89 -2.21 7.93
C LEU A 45 28.49 -2.82 7.73
N SER A 46 28.41 -4.12 7.42
CA SER A 46 27.12 -4.83 7.31
C SER A 46 26.45 -5.03 8.67
N GLN A 47 27.24 -5.31 9.72
CA GLN A 47 26.75 -5.51 11.07
C GLN A 47 26.34 -4.18 11.74
N GLU A 48 27.07 -3.10 11.48
CA GLU A 48 26.69 -1.74 11.89
C GLU A 48 25.38 -1.27 11.22
N LYS A 49 25.21 -1.54 9.92
CA LYS A 49 23.96 -1.28 9.19
C LYS A 49 22.79 -2.12 9.71
N LEU A 50 23.03 -3.31 10.25
CA LEU A 50 22.00 -4.12 10.89
C LEU A 50 21.62 -3.55 12.27
N ASN A 51 22.60 -3.18 13.09
CA ASN A 51 22.40 -2.64 14.43
C ASN A 51 21.66 -1.28 14.41
N SER A 52 22.06 -0.37 13.52
CA SER A 52 21.39 0.92 13.30
C SER A 52 19.96 0.77 12.77
N ARG A 53 19.72 -0.18 11.84
CA ARG A 53 18.37 -0.49 11.36
C ARG A 53 17.48 -1.06 12.47
N ASN A 54 18.03 -1.91 13.34
CA ASN A 54 17.29 -2.51 14.45
C ASN A 54 16.93 -1.47 15.52
N THR A 55 17.85 -0.60 15.93
CA THR A 55 17.57 0.45 16.94
C THR A 55 16.54 1.47 16.44
N VAL A 56 16.64 1.94 15.19
CA VAL A 56 15.69 2.90 14.60
C VAL A 56 14.29 2.28 14.46
N THR A 57 14.17 1.01 14.06
CA THR A 57 12.87 0.35 13.90
C THR A 57 12.23 -0.04 15.24
N ALA A 58 13.02 -0.46 16.24
CA ALA A 58 12.53 -0.71 17.59
C ALA A 58 11.98 0.57 18.25
N ARG A 59 12.71 1.69 18.17
CA ARG A 59 12.32 2.97 18.79
C ARG A 59 10.99 3.49 18.21
N LYS A 60 10.83 3.45 16.87
CA LYS A 60 9.59 3.88 16.18
C LYS A 60 8.38 2.97 16.46
N LYS A 61 8.57 1.66 16.62
CA LYS A 61 7.50 0.73 17.02
C LYS A 61 7.06 0.94 18.47
N SER A 62 8.02 1.18 19.37
CA SER A 62 7.76 1.39 20.80
C SER A 62 6.91 2.64 21.05
N THR A 63 7.28 3.80 20.48
CA THR A 63 6.51 5.05 20.67
C THR A 63 5.07 4.93 20.18
N ALA A 64 4.86 4.40 18.97
CA ALA A 64 3.51 4.21 18.42
C ALA A 64 2.65 3.26 19.27
N SER A 65 3.24 2.16 19.79
CA SER A 65 2.53 1.21 20.67
C SER A 65 2.13 1.86 22.00
N ILE A 66 3.01 2.67 22.60
CA ILE A 66 2.75 3.40 23.84
C ILE A 66 1.66 4.47 23.63
N GLU A 67 1.69 5.20 22.52
CA GLU A 67 0.66 6.21 22.19
C GLU A 67 -0.72 5.57 21.94
N LEU A 68 -0.79 4.46 21.20
CA LEU A 68 -2.04 3.71 21.02
C LEU A 68 -2.55 3.19 22.37
N SER A 69 -1.67 2.64 23.21
CA SER A 69 -2.02 2.16 24.55
C SER A 69 -2.56 3.28 25.46
N LYS A 70 -2.02 4.50 25.36
CA LYS A 70 -2.56 5.69 26.04
C LYS A 70 -3.95 6.07 25.50
N LYS A 71 -4.14 6.09 24.17
CA LYS A 71 -5.45 6.38 23.55
C LYS A 71 -6.53 5.38 23.97
N TYR A 72 -6.22 4.08 23.97
CA TYR A 72 -7.15 3.04 24.44
C TYR A 72 -7.56 3.24 25.90
N ARG A 73 -6.62 3.53 26.81
CA ARG A 73 -6.94 3.80 28.23
C ARG A 73 -7.85 5.02 28.40
N ASN A 74 -7.55 6.11 27.68
CA ASN A 74 -8.37 7.33 27.74
C ASN A 74 -9.80 7.06 27.24
N GLN A 75 -9.95 6.35 26.11
CA GLN A 75 -11.27 5.96 25.59
C GLN A 75 -12.03 5.02 26.53
N SER A 76 -11.35 4.09 27.21
CA SER A 76 -11.97 3.25 28.24
C SER A 76 -12.49 4.07 29.41
N ALA A 77 -11.72 5.06 29.89
CA ALA A 77 -12.15 5.95 30.97
C ALA A 77 -13.33 6.85 30.56
N GLU A 78 -13.34 7.36 29.33
CA GLU A 78 -14.46 8.12 28.79
C GLU A 78 -15.74 7.28 28.70
N ILE A 79 -15.63 6.01 28.27
CA ILE A 79 -16.74 5.05 28.25
C ILE A 79 -17.28 4.77 29.67
N GLU A 80 -16.42 4.63 30.69
CA GLU A 80 -16.84 4.48 32.09
C GLU A 80 -17.59 5.74 32.60
N VAL A 81 -17.11 6.94 32.27
CA VAL A 81 -17.78 8.21 32.61
C VAL A 81 -19.12 8.36 31.88
N LEU A 82 -19.24 7.89 30.64
CA LEU A 82 -20.51 7.89 29.92
C LEU A 82 -21.50 6.86 30.49
N LYS A 83 -21.05 5.65 30.86
CA LYS A 83 -21.89 4.65 31.54
C LYS A 83 -22.46 5.17 32.86
N THR A 84 -21.66 5.85 33.69
CA THR A 84 -22.15 6.41 34.96
C THR A 84 -23.15 7.55 34.74
N LYS A 85 -22.94 8.39 33.71
CA LYS A 85 -23.94 9.38 33.28
C LYS A 85 -25.26 8.72 32.82
N CYS A 86 -25.21 7.66 32.02
CA CYS A 86 -26.42 6.93 31.61
C CYS A 86 -27.18 6.35 32.81
N LYS A 87 -26.50 5.66 33.73
CA LYS A 87 -27.11 5.13 34.96
C LYS A 87 -27.76 6.21 35.82
N ASN A 88 -27.13 7.38 35.93
CA ASN A 88 -27.72 8.50 36.66
C ASN A 88 -28.98 9.05 35.96
N LEU A 89 -28.98 9.13 34.62
CA LEU A 89 -30.16 9.53 33.85
C LEU A 89 -31.29 8.50 33.98
N GLU A 90 -30.99 7.21 33.85
CA GLU A 90 -31.92 6.10 34.09
C GLU A 90 -32.57 6.19 35.48
N ALA A 91 -31.79 6.44 36.52
CA ALA A 91 -32.30 6.65 37.88
C ALA A 91 -33.22 7.88 37.99
N THR A 92 -32.87 9.01 37.34
CA THR A 92 -33.76 10.19 37.32
C THR A 92 -35.05 9.95 36.54
N LEU A 93 -35.02 9.15 35.47
CA LEU A 93 -36.21 8.76 34.70
C LEU A 93 -37.13 7.88 35.54
N ALA A 94 -36.60 6.87 36.24
CA ALA A 94 -37.39 6.02 37.14
C ALA A 94 -38.12 6.84 38.23
N VAL A 95 -37.42 7.79 38.86
CA VAL A 95 -38.02 8.71 39.85
C VAL A 95 -39.12 9.58 39.23
N LYS A 96 -38.94 10.05 37.99
CA LYS A 96 -39.96 10.84 37.27
C LYS A 96 -41.16 10.00 36.83
N GLU A 97 -40.96 8.75 36.46
CA GLU A 97 -42.07 7.83 36.19
C GLU A 97 -42.89 7.55 37.45
N ASP A 98 -42.26 7.29 38.59
CA ASP A 98 -42.98 7.02 39.84
C ASP A 98 -43.75 8.24 40.34
N GLU A 99 -43.20 9.45 40.14
CA GLU A 99 -43.91 10.68 40.40
C GLU A 99 -45.13 10.86 39.47
N LEU A 100 -44.99 10.55 38.17
CA LEU A 100 -46.13 10.52 37.23
C LEU A 100 -47.16 9.42 37.58
N LYS A 101 -46.75 8.28 38.14
CA LYS A 101 -47.65 7.23 38.65
C LYS A 101 -48.46 7.76 39.84
N ARG A 102 -47.82 8.43 40.81
CA ARG A 102 -48.51 9.08 41.95
C ARG A 102 -49.53 10.11 41.49
N GLN A 103 -49.14 11.02 40.59
CA GLN A 103 -50.03 12.05 40.07
C GLN A 103 -51.24 11.45 39.33
N ARG A 104 -51.08 10.33 38.61
CA ARG A 104 -52.20 9.58 38.00
C ARG A 104 -53.12 8.90 39.00
N VAL A 105 -52.62 8.50 40.17
CA VAL A 105 -53.45 7.96 41.27
C VAL A 105 -54.22 9.10 41.94
N GLU A 106 -53.57 10.21 42.25
CA GLU A 106 -54.23 11.35 42.92
C GLU A 106 -55.28 12.01 42.03
N LEU A 107 -54.99 12.19 40.73
CA LEU A 107 -55.99 12.66 39.75
C LEU A 107 -57.17 11.69 39.57
N ARG A 108 -57.02 10.41 39.95
CA ARG A 108 -58.14 9.45 40.03
C ARG A 108 -58.92 9.63 41.33
N ARG A 109 -58.24 9.87 42.46
CA ARG A 109 -58.84 10.08 43.79
C ARG A 109 -59.70 11.35 43.83
N VAL A 110 -59.16 12.49 43.37
CA VAL A 110 -59.91 13.76 43.29
C VAL A 110 -61.17 13.61 42.43
N LYS A 111 -61.11 12.86 41.32
CA LYS A 111 -62.27 12.59 40.44
C LYS A 111 -63.33 11.68 41.08
N SER A 112 -62.99 10.85 42.06
CA SER A 112 -63.97 10.10 42.86
C SER A 112 -64.56 10.93 44.02
N GLU A 113 -63.80 11.90 44.55
CA GLU A 113 -64.25 12.77 45.64
C GLU A 113 -65.21 13.86 45.17
N THR A 114 -65.15 14.29 43.89
CA THR A 114 -66.07 15.31 43.33
C THR A 114 -67.55 14.88 43.27
N TYR A 115 -67.87 13.60 43.52
CA TYR A 115 -69.24 13.07 43.49
C TYR A 115 -69.89 12.88 44.87
N LYS A 116 -69.18 13.19 45.96
CA LYS A 116 -69.71 13.08 47.34
C LYS A 116 -69.12 14.16 48.26
N ASN A 117 -69.91 15.22 48.52
CA ASN A 117 -70.29 15.68 49.87
C ASN A 117 -70.96 17.06 49.83
N SER A 118 -72.05 17.21 50.58
CA SER A 118 -72.66 18.49 50.98
C SER A 118 -73.31 18.34 52.36
N SER A 119 -73.15 19.33 53.25
CA SER A 119 -73.58 19.34 54.68
C SER A 119 -72.80 18.38 55.63
N GLY A 120 -72.54 18.66 56.93
CA GLY A 120 -72.65 19.89 57.75
C GLY A 120 -72.50 19.69 59.30
N GLU A 121 -71.53 20.38 59.93
CA GLU A 121 -71.41 21.01 61.31
C GLU A 121 -71.73 20.33 62.72
N ASN A 122 -70.82 20.53 63.73
CA ASN A 122 -70.93 20.73 65.24
C ASN A 122 -71.41 19.64 66.29
N ALA A 123 -71.24 19.69 67.65
CA ALA A 123 -70.17 20.17 68.62
C ALA A 123 -70.41 19.89 70.18
N THR A 124 -69.32 19.78 71.02
CA THR A 124 -69.07 20.16 72.50
C THR A 124 -69.69 19.55 73.83
N LEU A 125 -68.82 19.15 74.82
CA LEU A 125 -68.83 19.13 76.38
C LEU A 125 -69.76 18.17 77.26
N ASP A 126 -69.70 17.90 78.62
CA ASP A 126 -68.92 18.30 79.87
C ASP A 126 -68.84 17.25 81.10
N ASN A 127 -68.75 17.63 82.43
CA ASN A 127 -68.26 16.85 83.65
C ASN A 127 -69.18 16.70 84.97
N GLY A 128 -68.85 15.82 86.00
CA GLY A 128 -69.40 15.80 87.43
C GLY A 128 -69.29 14.48 88.34
N GLU A 129 -69.47 14.52 89.71
CA GLU A 129 -69.44 13.40 90.77
C GLU A 129 -70.49 13.62 91.97
N ASP A 130 -70.67 13.02 93.20
CA ASP A 130 -70.05 12.09 94.26
C ASP A 130 -71.18 11.73 95.36
N LYS A 131 -71.23 11.08 96.59
CA LYS A 131 -70.54 10.15 97.62
C LYS A 131 -71.61 9.70 98.73
N ASP A 132 -71.52 8.98 99.91
CA ASP A 132 -70.63 8.10 100.76
C ASP A 132 -71.44 7.13 101.76
N SER A 133 -71.04 6.81 103.04
CA SER A 133 -71.43 5.60 103.86
C SER A 133 -71.36 5.61 105.45
N GLY A 134 -71.72 4.52 106.21
CA GLY A 134 -71.59 4.35 107.72
C GLY A 134 -72.18 3.04 108.41
N ASP A 135 -71.89 2.70 109.70
CA ASP A 135 -72.36 1.49 110.50
C ASP A 135 -72.18 1.54 112.09
N ILE A 136 -72.92 0.73 112.91
CA ILE A 136 -72.84 0.46 114.41
C ILE A 136 -74.02 -0.48 114.90
N SER A 137 -74.17 -1.22 116.06
CA SER A 137 -73.45 -1.92 117.19
C SER A 137 -74.56 -2.64 118.08
N GLY A 138 -74.47 -3.49 119.14
CA GLY A 138 -73.42 -4.18 119.97
C GLY A 138 -74.01 -4.93 121.23
N LYS A 139 -73.14 -5.49 122.13
CA LYS A 139 -73.34 -5.92 123.57
C LYS A 139 -74.34 -7.04 124.03
N CYS A 140 -74.21 -7.38 125.34
CA CYS A 140 -74.91 -8.29 126.29
C CYS A 140 -75.06 -9.81 125.99
N ASP A 141 -74.63 -10.69 126.92
CA ASP A 141 -73.61 -11.69 126.53
C ASP A 141 -73.78 -13.23 126.71
N ASP A 142 -73.86 -13.90 127.88
CA ASP A 142 -73.36 -15.32 127.96
C ASP A 142 -74.29 -16.56 127.73
N GLU A 143 -75.48 -16.71 128.33
CA GLU A 143 -76.50 -17.67 127.75
C GLU A 143 -76.91 -17.16 126.36
N ARG A 144 -76.93 -15.82 126.24
CA ARG A 144 -76.86 -15.09 124.97
C ARG A 144 -75.68 -15.53 124.08
N VAL A 145 -74.59 -16.16 124.53
CA VAL A 145 -73.47 -16.71 123.73
C VAL A 145 -73.80 -18.11 123.25
N LYS A 146 -74.44 -18.98 124.06
CA LYS A 146 -74.93 -20.29 123.58
C LYS A 146 -76.07 -20.09 122.57
N CYS A 147 -77.02 -19.23 122.91
CA CYS A 147 -78.05 -18.74 121.99
C CYS A 147 -77.46 -18.01 120.78
N ARG A 148 -76.41 -17.17 120.92
CA ARG A 148 -75.66 -16.60 119.78
C ARG A 148 -74.83 -17.64 119.05
N LYS A 149 -74.49 -18.81 119.60
CA LYS A 149 -73.71 -19.85 118.90
C LYS A 149 -74.62 -20.71 118.03
N SER A 150 -75.80 -21.06 118.55
CA SER A 150 -76.88 -21.65 117.76
C SER A 150 -77.49 -20.64 116.78
N LYS A 151 -77.66 -19.36 117.17
CA LYS A 151 -78.04 -18.29 116.22
C LYS A 151 -76.92 -17.97 115.25
N LEU A 152 -75.64 -17.99 115.62
CA LEU A 152 -74.52 -17.79 114.70
C LEU A 152 -74.47 -18.95 113.72
N GLN A 153 -74.65 -20.20 114.16
CA GLN A 153 -74.78 -21.35 113.26
C GLN A 153 -76.02 -21.20 112.36
N TRP A 154 -77.18 -20.80 112.88
CA TRP A 154 -78.38 -20.57 112.07
C TRP A 154 -78.21 -19.41 111.08
N THR A 155 -77.59 -18.29 111.48
CA THR A 155 -77.27 -17.17 110.60
C THR A 155 -76.11 -17.51 109.67
N GLN A 156 -75.18 -18.39 110.03
CA GLN A 156 -74.12 -18.88 109.16
C GLN A 156 -74.73 -19.78 108.08
N THR A 157 -75.65 -20.68 108.45
CA THR A 157 -76.44 -21.47 107.50
C THR A 157 -77.30 -20.55 106.63
N LYS A 158 -78.03 -19.57 107.20
CA LYS A 158 -78.82 -18.59 106.42
C LYS A 158 -77.97 -17.63 105.60
N LEU A 159 -76.73 -17.35 105.99
CA LEU A 159 -75.75 -16.57 105.23
C LEU A 159 -75.08 -17.40 104.14
N CYS A 160 -74.92 -18.70 104.34
CA CYS A 160 -74.52 -19.64 103.29
C CYS A 160 -75.67 -19.84 102.29
N GLU A 161 -76.91 -20.04 102.76
CA GLU A 161 -78.11 -20.05 101.92
C GLU A 161 -78.27 -18.73 101.14
N SER A 162 -78.13 -17.56 101.79
CA SER A 162 -78.26 -16.28 101.10
C SER A 162 -77.07 -15.96 100.20
N ARG A 163 -75.84 -16.37 100.54
CA ARG A 163 -74.69 -16.32 99.61
C ARG A 163 -74.90 -17.26 98.41
N ASN A 164 -75.44 -18.45 98.62
CA ASN A 164 -75.79 -19.38 97.55
C ASN A 164 -76.92 -18.81 96.68
N MET A 165 -77.94 -18.20 97.27
CA MET A 165 -79.02 -17.51 96.55
C MET A 165 -78.49 -16.28 95.79
N CYS A 166 -77.58 -15.50 96.37
CA CYS A 166 -76.88 -14.44 95.65
C CYS A 166 -75.96 -14.99 94.55
N ALA A 167 -75.41 -16.20 94.69
CA ALA A 167 -74.61 -16.84 93.65
C ALA A 167 -75.47 -17.37 92.50
N THR A 168 -76.62 -18.00 92.78
CA THR A 168 -77.59 -18.41 91.75
C THR A 168 -78.17 -17.19 91.05
N LEU A 169 -78.63 -16.17 91.77
CA LEU A 169 -79.11 -14.91 91.18
C LEU A 169 -78.02 -14.21 90.36
N ARG A 170 -76.75 -14.20 90.79
CA ARG A 170 -75.62 -13.69 89.97
C ARG A 170 -75.36 -14.56 88.74
N GLN A 171 -75.59 -15.87 88.81
CA GLN A 171 -75.48 -16.76 87.65
C GLN A 171 -76.65 -16.57 86.68
N GLU A 172 -77.86 -16.33 87.18
CA GLU A 172 -79.07 -16.04 86.41
C GLU A 172 -78.98 -14.67 85.74
N ILE A 173 -78.52 -13.63 86.45
CA ILE A 173 -78.18 -12.33 85.85
C ILE A 173 -77.14 -12.51 84.74
N LYS A 174 -76.09 -13.33 84.94
CA LYS A 174 -75.12 -13.64 83.87
C LYS A 174 -75.73 -14.44 82.71
N LYS A 175 -76.69 -15.33 82.94
CA LYS A 175 -77.44 -16.04 81.88
C LYS A 175 -78.32 -15.07 81.10
N MET A 176 -79.09 -14.22 81.79
CA MET A 176 -79.94 -13.19 81.17
C MET A 176 -79.13 -12.17 80.39
N GLN A 177 -77.97 -11.72 80.93
CA GLN A 177 -77.03 -10.87 80.20
C GLN A 177 -76.51 -11.55 78.94
N LYS A 178 -76.15 -12.85 78.97
CA LYS A 178 -75.75 -13.59 77.78
C LYS A 178 -76.88 -13.71 76.75
N LEU A 179 -78.10 -14.04 77.17
CA LEU A 179 -79.28 -14.12 76.29
C LEU A 179 -79.58 -12.74 75.66
N LEU A 180 -79.52 -11.68 76.46
CA LEU A 180 -79.64 -10.31 75.98
C LEU A 180 -78.54 -10.01 74.94
N CYS A 181 -77.27 -10.32 75.21
CA CYS A 181 -76.18 -10.14 74.23
C CYS A 181 -76.35 -10.96 72.95
N SER A 182 -77.02 -12.12 72.95
CA SER A 182 -77.32 -12.85 71.70
C SER A 182 -78.44 -12.18 70.87
N GLU A 183 -79.44 -11.59 71.51
CA GLU A 183 -80.50 -10.80 70.85
C GLU A 183 -80.01 -9.42 70.41
N VAL A 184 -79.13 -8.80 71.20
CA VAL A 184 -78.61 -7.43 71.02
C VAL A 184 -77.37 -7.39 70.11
N GLY A 185 -76.59 -8.47 70.09
CA GLY A 185 -75.29 -8.58 69.42
C GLY A 185 -74.13 -8.41 70.40
N GLU A 186 -73.04 -9.14 70.17
CA GLU A 186 -71.90 -9.26 71.10
C GLU A 186 -71.14 -7.95 71.38
N ASN A 187 -71.36 -6.92 70.55
CA ASN A 187 -70.65 -5.64 70.60
C ASN A 187 -71.31 -4.57 71.49
N VAL A 188 -72.35 -4.92 72.25
CA VAL A 188 -73.15 -3.94 73.00
C VAL A 188 -73.14 -4.26 74.50
N SER A 189 -72.59 -3.35 75.31
CA SER A 189 -72.64 -3.45 76.77
C SER A 189 -73.96 -2.92 77.33
N VAL A 190 -74.41 -3.46 78.45
CA VAL A 190 -75.62 -2.98 79.15
C VAL A 190 -75.44 -1.53 79.63
N THR A 191 -74.21 -1.10 79.93
CA THR A 191 -73.88 0.29 80.24
C THR A 191 -74.06 1.23 79.03
N ALA A 192 -73.72 0.81 77.81
CA ALA A 192 -73.94 1.62 76.61
C ALA A 192 -75.45 1.80 76.29
N LEU A 193 -76.28 0.78 76.56
CA LEU A 193 -77.74 0.90 76.42
C LEU A 193 -78.35 1.92 77.38
N SER A 194 -77.75 2.10 78.57
CA SER A 194 -78.21 3.07 79.56
C SER A 194 -77.78 4.51 79.28
N SER A 195 -76.81 4.75 78.38
CA SER A 195 -76.22 6.08 78.18
C SER A 195 -76.88 6.90 77.06
N VAL A 196 -77.72 6.30 76.23
CA VAL A 196 -78.42 6.99 75.13
C VAL A 196 -79.89 6.53 75.03
N PRO A 197 -80.85 7.28 75.62
CA PRO A 197 -82.27 6.96 75.51
C PRO A 197 -82.76 6.93 74.05
N GLY A 198 -83.38 5.84 73.62
CA GLY A 198 -84.05 5.72 72.32
C GLY A 198 -83.16 5.62 71.07
N GLY A 199 -81.83 5.80 71.19
CA GLY A 199 -80.91 5.74 70.05
C GLY A 199 -80.60 4.32 69.55
N TRP A 200 -80.79 3.29 70.38
CA TRP A 200 -80.37 1.93 70.07
C TRP A 200 -81.44 1.13 69.32
N ARG A 201 -81.10 0.65 68.12
CA ARG A 201 -81.99 -0.04 67.18
C ARG A 201 -81.68 -1.53 67.12
N GLY A 202 -82.63 -2.38 67.50
CA GLY A 202 -82.36 -3.80 67.81
C GLY A 202 -81.94 -4.66 66.63
N ARG A 203 -81.18 -5.74 66.88
CA ARG A 203 -80.67 -6.66 65.84
C ARG A 203 -81.78 -7.17 64.91
N ALA A 204 -82.93 -7.56 65.46
CA ALA A 204 -84.09 -7.99 64.67
C ALA A 204 -84.68 -6.87 63.80
N GLU A 205 -84.60 -5.61 64.23
CA GLU A 205 -85.02 -4.45 63.43
C GLU A 205 -83.98 -4.07 62.38
N GLN A 206 -82.68 -4.14 62.70
CA GLN A 206 -81.59 -3.98 61.74
C GLN A 206 -81.67 -5.05 60.64
N ILE A 207 -81.90 -6.32 61.02
CA ILE A 207 -82.13 -7.42 60.06
C ILE A 207 -83.36 -7.14 59.21
N ARG A 208 -84.50 -6.73 59.78
CA ARG A 208 -85.71 -6.40 59.02
C ARG A 208 -85.49 -5.23 58.04
N ASN A 209 -84.77 -4.20 58.47
CA ASN A 209 -84.47 -3.02 57.64
C ASN A 209 -83.48 -3.37 56.53
N LEU A 210 -82.45 -4.17 56.81
CA LEU A 210 -81.53 -4.72 55.80
C LEU A 210 -82.25 -5.67 54.82
N GLN A 211 -83.15 -6.53 55.30
CA GLN A 211 -83.99 -7.40 54.45
C GLN A 211 -84.88 -6.56 53.55
N GLN A 212 -85.61 -5.57 54.08
CA GLN A 212 -86.38 -4.62 53.29
C GLN A 212 -85.49 -3.92 52.25
N LYS A 213 -84.31 -3.44 52.64
CA LYS A 213 -83.40 -2.74 51.72
C LYS A 213 -82.81 -3.64 50.64
N VAL A 214 -82.57 -4.92 50.95
CA VAL A 214 -82.23 -5.95 49.96
C VAL A 214 -83.41 -6.20 49.02
N SER A 215 -84.65 -6.32 49.52
CA SER A 215 -85.84 -6.46 48.68
C SER A 215 -86.10 -5.22 47.81
N GLU A 216 -85.88 -4.01 48.31
CA GLU A 216 -85.94 -2.77 47.53
C GLU A 216 -84.86 -2.70 46.45
N LEU A 217 -83.63 -3.15 46.75
CA LEU A 217 -82.54 -3.21 45.77
C LEU A 217 -82.76 -4.32 44.74
N GLN A 218 -83.32 -5.47 45.14
CA GLN A 218 -83.75 -6.54 44.24
C GLN A 218 -84.91 -6.10 43.35
N ALA A 219 -85.89 -5.35 43.89
CA ALA A 219 -86.95 -4.74 43.11
C ALA A 219 -86.37 -3.77 42.06
N LYS A 220 -85.51 -2.83 42.47
CA LYS A 220 -84.85 -1.86 41.57
C LYS A 220 -83.95 -2.53 40.52
N LEU A 221 -83.26 -3.62 40.87
CA LEU A 221 -82.55 -4.46 39.90
C LEU A 221 -83.53 -5.14 38.93
N SER A 222 -84.64 -5.69 39.41
CA SER A 222 -85.65 -6.33 38.55
C SER A 222 -86.39 -5.34 37.63
N GLU A 223 -86.50 -4.07 38.03
CA GLU A 223 -87.02 -2.97 37.21
C GLU A 223 -85.98 -2.54 36.16
N HIS A 224 -84.70 -2.43 36.56
CA HIS A 224 -83.59 -2.18 35.64
C HIS A 224 -83.45 -3.29 34.58
N ASP A 225 -83.56 -4.57 34.97
CA ASP A 225 -83.53 -5.75 34.07
C ASP A 225 -84.75 -5.88 33.15
N LYS A 226 -85.85 -5.16 33.46
CA LYS A 226 -87.02 -5.01 32.59
C LYS A 226 -86.83 -3.83 31.63
N CYS A 227 -86.44 -2.66 32.14
CA CYS A 227 -86.20 -1.47 31.33
C CYS A 227 -85.01 -1.61 30.36
N GLN A 228 -83.99 -2.41 30.68
CA GLN A 228 -82.96 -2.76 29.70
C GLN A 228 -83.56 -3.56 28.53
N ARG A 229 -84.40 -4.56 28.81
CA ARG A 229 -84.83 -5.56 27.83
C ARG A 229 -85.56 -4.96 26.63
N ASP A 230 -86.42 -3.99 26.89
CA ASP A 230 -87.30 -3.38 25.88
C ASP A 230 -86.82 -1.99 25.42
N SER A 231 -85.61 -1.55 25.80
CA SER A 231 -85.07 -0.24 25.36
C SER A 231 -83.55 -0.12 25.21
N SER A 232 -82.73 -1.06 25.71
CA SER A 232 -81.27 -1.03 25.49
C SER A 232 -80.86 -1.60 24.12
N ALA A 233 -81.67 -2.50 23.54
CA ALA A 233 -81.35 -3.22 22.30
C ALA A 233 -80.88 -2.34 21.10
N PRO A 234 -81.41 -1.12 20.85
CA PRO A 234 -80.88 -0.23 19.82
C PRO A 234 -79.51 0.35 20.21
N LEU A 235 -79.34 0.72 21.47
CA LEU A 235 -78.18 1.43 22.02
C LEU A 235 -76.98 0.48 22.17
N ASP A 236 -77.19 -0.74 22.64
CA ASP A 236 -76.17 -1.79 22.70
C ASP A 236 -75.74 -2.25 21.30
N ARG A 237 -76.67 -2.28 20.34
CA ARG A 237 -76.36 -2.54 18.92
C ARG A 237 -75.52 -1.42 18.30
N GLN A 238 -75.80 -0.16 18.65
CA GLN A 238 -74.97 1.00 18.26
C GLN A 238 -73.57 0.92 18.89
N ASN A 239 -73.48 0.60 20.18
CA ASN A 239 -72.20 0.46 20.90
C ASN A 239 -71.34 -0.68 20.34
N LEU A 240 -71.94 -1.84 20.01
CA LEU A 240 -71.26 -2.95 19.32
C LEU A 240 -70.80 -2.58 17.91
N ALA A 241 -71.54 -1.74 17.18
CA ALA A 241 -71.11 -1.23 15.88
C ALA A 241 -69.89 -0.30 16.03
N ASN A 242 -69.94 0.64 16.98
CA ASN A 242 -68.83 1.56 17.29
C ASN A 242 -67.57 0.81 17.72
N LEU A 243 -67.70 -0.21 18.58
CA LEU A 243 -66.58 -1.08 18.97
C LEU A 243 -65.94 -1.79 17.78
N ARG A 244 -66.74 -2.32 16.84
CA ARG A 244 -66.27 -2.96 15.61
C ARG A 244 -65.61 -1.99 14.65
N ILE A 245 -66.02 -0.71 14.63
CA ILE A 245 -65.37 0.35 13.84
C ILE A 245 -64.01 0.68 14.45
N ALA A 246 -63.95 0.99 15.76
CA ALA A 246 -62.71 1.28 16.45
C ALA A 246 -61.71 0.11 16.41
N GLU A 247 -62.18 -1.14 16.44
CA GLU A 247 -61.30 -2.31 16.27
C GLU A 247 -60.80 -2.45 14.83
N LYS A 248 -61.62 -2.16 13.81
CA LYS A 248 -61.17 -2.10 12.41
C LYS A 248 -60.14 -0.99 12.21
N GLU A 249 -60.36 0.20 12.77
CA GLU A 249 -59.41 1.32 12.71
C GLU A 249 -58.09 0.96 13.40
N ARG A 250 -58.12 0.37 14.60
CA ARG A 250 -56.93 -0.14 15.28
C ARG A 250 -56.20 -1.19 14.43
N ARG A 251 -56.92 -2.14 13.82
CA ARG A 251 -56.34 -3.15 12.91
C ARG A 251 -55.70 -2.48 11.69
N GLN A 252 -56.34 -1.46 11.10
CA GLN A 252 -55.80 -0.71 9.97
C GLN A 252 -54.55 0.10 10.35
N GLN A 253 -54.52 0.72 11.53
CA GLN A 253 -53.34 1.42 12.06
C GLN A 253 -52.16 0.46 12.28
N ILE A 254 -52.42 -0.74 12.83
CA ILE A 254 -51.41 -1.80 12.97
C ILE A 254 -50.93 -2.28 11.59
N GLU A 255 -51.82 -2.44 10.62
CA GLU A 255 -51.44 -2.87 9.27
C GLU A 255 -50.62 -1.80 8.52
N ASN A 256 -50.99 -0.52 8.66
CA ASN A 256 -50.28 0.61 8.06
C ASN A 256 -48.88 0.78 8.66
N THR A 257 -48.76 0.83 9.99
CA THR A 257 -47.45 0.89 10.66
C THR A 257 -46.59 -0.35 10.38
N ALA A 258 -47.19 -1.53 10.20
CA ALA A 258 -46.47 -2.73 9.76
C ALA A 258 -46.08 -2.70 8.26
N LYS A 259 -46.74 -1.89 7.40
CA LYS A 259 -46.29 -1.63 6.02
C LYS A 259 -45.14 -0.63 6.02
N GLU A 260 -45.26 0.45 6.79
CA GLU A 260 -44.22 1.47 6.98
C GLU A 260 -42.93 0.87 7.54
N LEU A 261 -43.02 0.00 8.56
CA LEU A 261 -41.87 -0.73 9.12
C LEU A 261 -41.16 -1.56 8.04
N ARG A 262 -41.88 -2.37 7.27
CA ARG A 262 -41.29 -3.18 6.19
C ARG A 262 -40.67 -2.33 5.08
N GLN A 263 -41.26 -1.18 4.76
CA GLN A 263 -40.68 -0.23 3.80
C GLN A 263 -39.38 0.38 4.35
N ALA A 264 -39.34 0.74 5.63
CA ALA A 264 -38.14 1.23 6.30
C ALA A 264 -37.03 0.15 6.40
N GLU A 265 -37.38 -1.10 6.66
CA GLU A 265 -36.46 -2.24 6.66
C GLU A 265 -35.82 -2.45 5.28
N VAL A 266 -36.62 -2.41 4.20
CA VAL A 266 -36.11 -2.51 2.81
C VAL A 266 -35.26 -1.29 2.44
N ALA A 267 -35.65 -0.07 2.84
CA ALA A 267 -34.86 1.14 2.62
C ALA A 267 -33.50 1.08 3.35
N LEU A 268 -33.49 0.63 4.61
CA LEU A 268 -32.28 0.40 5.39
C LEU A 268 -31.38 -0.66 4.74
N GLU A 269 -31.95 -1.77 4.27
CA GLU A 269 -31.19 -2.85 3.65
C GLU A 269 -30.60 -2.45 2.29
N THR A 270 -31.33 -1.68 1.47
CA THR A 270 -30.76 -1.13 0.23
C THR A 270 -29.69 -0.06 0.50
N SER A 271 -29.79 0.73 1.58
CA SER A 271 -28.75 1.70 1.94
C SER A 271 -27.48 1.04 2.46
N LYS A 272 -27.58 -0.05 3.24
CA LYS A 272 -26.43 -0.90 3.62
C LYS A 272 -25.69 -1.43 2.38
N ARG A 273 -26.41 -2.00 1.42
CA ARG A 273 -25.82 -2.52 0.17
C ARG A 273 -25.10 -1.43 -0.64
N LYS A 274 -25.68 -0.22 -0.73
CA LYS A 274 -25.02 0.94 -1.34
C LYS A 274 -23.75 1.37 -0.59
N LEU A 275 -23.79 1.35 0.74
CA LEU A 275 -22.64 1.66 1.60
C LEU A 275 -21.53 0.62 1.47
N ASP A 276 -21.84 -0.67 1.40
CA ASP A 276 -20.82 -1.71 1.26
C ASP A 276 -20.24 -1.77 -0.15
N ALA A 277 -21.04 -1.48 -1.18
CA ALA A 277 -20.54 -1.23 -2.54
C ALA A 277 -19.60 0.00 -2.60
N SER A 278 -19.91 1.08 -1.88
CA SER A 278 -19.01 2.26 -1.83
C SER A 278 -17.71 1.97 -1.07
N LYS A 279 -17.75 1.21 0.04
CA LYS A 279 -16.55 0.71 0.74
C LYS A 279 -15.69 -0.17 -0.17
N ALA A 280 -16.30 -1.04 -0.98
CA ALA A 280 -15.58 -1.87 -1.93
C ALA A 280 -14.89 -1.01 -3.01
N ARG A 281 -15.59 -0.03 -3.58
CA ARG A 281 -15.02 0.92 -4.54
C ARG A 281 -13.88 1.74 -3.93
N ILE A 282 -14.02 2.20 -2.69
CA ILE A 282 -12.96 2.94 -1.98
C ILE A 282 -11.70 2.08 -1.87
N ARG A 283 -11.81 0.81 -1.44
CA ARG A 283 -10.65 -0.10 -1.33
C ARG A 283 -9.94 -0.36 -2.65
N VAL A 284 -10.68 -0.44 -3.76
CA VAL A 284 -10.11 -0.59 -5.11
C VAL A 284 -9.35 0.68 -5.51
N LEU A 285 -9.97 1.86 -5.36
CA LEU A 285 -9.32 3.15 -5.65
C LEU A 285 -8.09 3.38 -4.75
N GLU A 286 -8.15 3.01 -3.46
CA GLU A 286 -7.01 3.06 -2.54
C GLU A 286 -5.86 2.14 -3.01
N HIS A 287 -6.17 0.96 -3.55
CA HIS A 287 -5.17 0.05 -4.11
C HIS A 287 -4.54 0.63 -5.38
N GLU A 288 -5.34 1.07 -6.35
CA GLU A 288 -4.90 1.71 -7.59
C GLU A 288 -4.03 2.94 -7.32
N LEU A 289 -4.43 3.80 -6.38
CA LEU A 289 -3.70 5.00 -5.98
C LEU A 289 -2.34 4.63 -5.34
N ASN A 290 -2.28 3.56 -4.54
CA ASN A 290 -1.02 3.07 -3.97
C ASN A 290 -0.11 2.40 -5.02
N VAL A 291 -0.66 1.72 -6.03
CA VAL A 291 0.10 1.24 -7.20
C VAL A 291 0.66 2.42 -8.00
N ALA A 292 -0.15 3.45 -8.27
CA ALA A 292 0.29 4.66 -8.96
C ALA A 292 1.42 5.39 -8.19
N ARG A 293 1.32 5.50 -6.86
CA ARG A 293 2.40 6.00 -5.99
C ARG A 293 3.68 5.17 -6.12
N GLY A 294 3.57 3.85 -6.17
CA GLY A 294 4.71 2.95 -6.39
C GLY A 294 5.38 3.18 -7.74
N ASN A 295 4.59 3.31 -8.81
CA ASN A 295 5.08 3.61 -10.15
C ASN A 295 5.80 4.98 -10.21
N ILE A 296 5.24 6.01 -9.55
CA ILE A 296 5.87 7.34 -9.44
C ILE A 296 7.22 7.26 -8.69
N ALA A 297 7.31 6.46 -7.62
CA ALA A 297 8.58 6.26 -6.91
C ALA A 297 9.65 5.62 -7.82
N ILE A 298 9.29 4.56 -8.55
CA ILE A 298 10.20 3.89 -9.50
C ILE A 298 10.62 4.83 -10.65
N LEU A 299 9.72 5.68 -11.14
CA LEU A 299 10.05 6.69 -12.16
C LEU A 299 10.99 7.78 -11.62
N ASN A 300 10.85 8.19 -10.36
CA ASN A 300 11.77 9.12 -9.72
C ASN A 300 13.16 8.49 -9.46
N GLU A 301 13.23 7.20 -9.12
CA GLU A 301 14.50 6.46 -9.01
C GLU A 301 15.22 6.36 -10.37
N LYS A 302 14.47 6.09 -11.45
CA LYS A 302 15.00 6.13 -12.84
C LYS A 302 15.50 7.51 -13.21
N ARG A 303 14.66 8.54 -13.06
CA ARG A 303 15.06 9.94 -13.31
C ARG A 303 16.35 10.30 -12.56
N SER A 304 16.47 9.94 -11.28
CA SER A 304 17.67 10.18 -10.50
C SER A 304 18.91 9.44 -11.03
N HIS A 305 18.74 8.28 -11.68
CA HIS A 305 19.81 7.62 -12.41
C HIS A 305 20.17 8.35 -13.71
N ASP A 306 19.18 8.81 -14.46
CA ASP A 306 19.37 9.58 -15.70
C ASP A 306 20.07 10.92 -15.40
N ASP A 307 19.66 11.62 -14.33
CA ASP A 307 20.30 12.85 -13.83
C ASP A 307 21.80 12.61 -13.55
N ARG A 308 22.15 11.52 -12.84
CA ARG A 308 23.56 11.12 -12.59
C ARG A 308 24.32 10.74 -13.87
N LEU A 309 23.65 10.13 -14.84
CA LEU A 309 24.27 9.80 -16.13
C LEU A 309 24.59 11.09 -16.92
N ILE A 310 23.67 12.06 -16.90
CA ILE A 310 23.86 13.39 -17.49
C ILE A 310 25.01 14.13 -16.80
N GLU A 311 25.11 14.11 -15.47
CA GLU A 311 26.24 14.66 -14.72
C GLU A 311 27.59 14.05 -15.16
N VAL A 312 27.67 12.73 -15.27
CA VAL A 312 28.89 12.01 -15.71
C VAL A 312 29.24 12.34 -17.17
N LEU A 313 28.25 12.40 -18.07
CA LEU A 313 28.48 12.73 -19.48
C LEU A 313 28.92 14.20 -19.64
N ASN A 314 28.29 15.14 -18.95
CA ASN A 314 28.69 16.55 -18.93
C ASN A 314 30.09 16.75 -18.33
N GLY A 315 30.45 15.97 -17.30
CA GLY A 315 31.80 15.95 -16.75
C GLY A 315 32.84 15.48 -17.77
N ARG A 316 32.52 14.44 -18.57
CA ARG A 316 33.39 13.96 -19.66
C ARG A 316 33.47 14.95 -20.82
N LEU A 317 32.36 15.60 -21.18
CA LEU A 317 32.32 16.68 -22.18
C LEU A 317 33.27 17.80 -21.79
N LYS A 318 33.15 18.32 -20.56
CA LYS A 318 33.98 19.41 -20.04
C LYS A 318 35.48 19.10 -20.01
N ILE A 319 35.84 17.83 -19.76
CA ILE A 319 37.24 17.37 -19.83
C ILE A 319 37.74 17.32 -21.28
N ALA A 320 36.89 16.96 -22.25
CA ALA A 320 37.23 16.98 -23.66
C ALA A 320 37.34 18.42 -24.21
N GLU A 321 36.43 19.31 -23.82
CA GLU A 321 36.46 20.74 -24.14
C GLU A 321 37.73 21.42 -23.61
N ALA A 322 38.10 21.16 -22.34
CA ALA A 322 39.34 21.69 -21.76
C ALA A 322 40.59 21.24 -22.55
N ARG A 323 40.69 19.95 -22.89
CA ARG A 323 41.79 19.43 -23.71
C ARG A 323 41.81 20.02 -25.12
N HIS A 324 40.64 20.22 -25.74
CA HIS A 324 40.56 20.86 -27.06
C HIS A 324 41.11 22.29 -26.99
N HIS A 325 40.75 23.03 -25.95
CA HIS A 325 41.25 24.40 -25.74
C HIS A 325 42.75 24.45 -25.41
N GLU A 326 43.26 23.49 -24.63
CA GLU A 326 44.70 23.31 -24.42
C GLU A 326 45.45 23.08 -25.74
N TYR A 327 44.92 22.23 -26.64
CA TYR A 327 45.49 22.02 -27.97
C TYR A 327 45.36 23.24 -28.89
N GLU A 328 44.24 23.97 -28.89
CA GLU A 328 44.08 25.23 -29.63
C GLU A 328 45.16 26.24 -29.24
N VAL A 329 45.37 26.44 -27.93
CA VAL A 329 46.40 27.34 -27.41
C VAL A 329 47.80 26.83 -27.76
N GLU A 330 48.06 25.53 -27.72
CA GLU A 330 49.37 24.98 -28.12
C GLU A 330 49.63 25.17 -29.64
N VAL A 331 48.61 25.02 -30.48
CA VAL A 331 48.68 25.27 -31.93
C VAL A 331 48.93 26.75 -32.22
N GLN A 332 48.17 27.67 -31.64
CA GLN A 332 48.37 29.11 -31.82
C GLN A 332 49.78 29.56 -31.38
N ASN A 333 50.31 29.00 -30.30
CA ASN A 333 51.69 29.27 -29.87
C ASN A 333 52.75 28.75 -30.86
N LYS A 334 52.49 27.61 -31.52
CA LYS A 334 53.34 27.08 -32.61
C LYS A 334 53.24 27.92 -33.87
N GLU A 335 52.03 28.31 -34.27
CA GLU A 335 51.76 29.21 -35.40
C GLU A 335 52.50 30.54 -35.22
N HIS A 336 52.30 31.23 -34.08
CA HIS A 336 53.00 32.47 -33.79
C HIS A 336 54.53 32.32 -33.72
N LYS A 337 55.07 31.13 -33.42
CA LYS A 337 56.51 30.86 -33.50
C LYS A 337 56.96 30.77 -34.96
N ILE A 338 56.24 30.00 -35.77
CA ILE A 338 56.49 29.84 -37.22
C ILE A 338 56.34 31.18 -37.95
N GLU A 339 55.38 32.02 -37.59
CA GLU A 339 55.22 33.38 -38.11
C GLU A 339 56.45 34.26 -37.85
N ARG A 340 56.98 34.23 -36.61
CA ARG A 340 58.19 34.96 -36.23
C ARG A 340 59.44 34.46 -36.97
N GLU A 341 59.58 33.15 -37.11
CA GLU A 341 60.69 32.53 -37.85
C GLU A 341 60.61 32.85 -39.36
N ASN A 342 59.41 32.77 -39.96
CA ASN A 342 59.16 33.22 -41.34
C ASN A 342 59.43 34.71 -41.54
N ALA A 343 59.08 35.57 -40.57
CA ALA A 343 59.37 37.00 -40.63
C ALA A 343 60.88 37.29 -40.61
N ASN A 344 61.65 36.56 -39.80
CA ASN A 344 63.10 36.65 -39.75
C ASN A 344 63.74 36.20 -41.08
N ILE A 345 63.41 35.01 -41.57
CA ILE A 345 63.92 34.46 -42.85
C ILE A 345 63.59 35.42 -44.02
N LYS A 346 62.38 36.00 -44.03
CA LYS A 346 61.96 36.99 -45.03
C LYS A 346 62.77 38.29 -44.98
N ASN A 347 63.26 38.69 -43.80
CA ASN A 347 64.12 39.87 -43.64
C ASN A 347 65.58 39.56 -44.00
N GLU A 348 66.08 38.38 -43.67
CA GLU A 348 67.40 37.89 -44.12
C GLU A 348 67.45 37.79 -45.65
N LEU A 349 66.43 37.20 -46.28
CA LEU A 349 66.29 37.13 -47.74
C LEU A 349 66.27 38.51 -48.41
N ARG A 350 65.65 39.52 -47.78
CA ARG A 350 65.71 40.92 -48.25
C ARG A 350 67.12 41.50 -48.13
N ALA A 351 67.83 41.22 -47.04
CA ALA A 351 69.19 41.71 -46.82
C ALA A 351 70.19 41.09 -47.80
N THR A 352 70.08 39.79 -48.08
CA THR A 352 70.91 39.10 -49.09
C THR A 352 70.57 39.55 -50.51
N GLN A 353 69.28 39.76 -50.84
CA GLN A 353 68.89 40.34 -52.13
C GLN A 353 69.51 41.73 -52.35
N LEU A 354 69.42 42.63 -51.35
CA LEU A 354 70.06 43.95 -51.40
C LEU A 354 71.60 43.91 -51.48
N HIS A 355 72.22 42.81 -51.03
CA HIS A 355 73.65 42.56 -51.22
C HIS A 355 73.96 42.10 -52.65
N VAL A 356 73.18 41.16 -53.20
CA VAL A 356 73.27 40.71 -54.60
C VAL A 356 73.08 41.88 -55.56
N ASP A 357 72.10 42.75 -55.33
CA ASP A 357 71.85 43.93 -56.17
C ASP A 357 72.85 45.07 -55.96
N ARG A 358 73.75 44.95 -54.98
CA ARG A 358 74.95 45.79 -54.85
C ARG A 358 76.13 45.18 -55.60
N LEU A 359 76.27 43.86 -55.60
CA LEU A 359 77.30 43.16 -56.37
C LEU A 359 77.04 43.24 -57.88
N ARG A 360 75.78 43.10 -58.32
CA ARG A 360 75.35 43.27 -59.72
C ARG A 360 75.75 44.64 -60.28
N ARG A 361 75.36 45.73 -59.61
CA ARG A 361 75.79 47.10 -60.00
C ARG A 361 77.31 47.28 -60.03
N ARG A 362 78.06 46.63 -59.13
CA ARG A 362 79.53 46.65 -59.17
C ARG A 362 80.12 45.82 -60.32
N LEU A 363 79.45 44.76 -60.76
CA LEU A 363 79.81 44.04 -61.98
C LEU A 363 79.49 44.89 -63.21
N GLU A 364 78.29 45.48 -63.29
CA GLU A 364 77.89 46.42 -64.35
C GLU A 364 78.87 47.62 -64.46
N GLU A 365 79.23 48.24 -63.33
CA GLU A 365 80.27 49.27 -63.23
C GLU A 365 81.59 48.80 -63.89
N ARG A 366 82.04 47.58 -63.54
CA ARG A 366 83.28 46.97 -64.03
C ARG A 366 83.23 46.50 -65.47
N GLU A 367 82.08 46.04 -65.94
CA GLU A 367 81.84 45.69 -67.35
C GLU A 367 81.92 46.94 -68.22
N THR A 368 81.28 48.05 -67.81
CA THR A 368 81.46 49.32 -68.55
C THR A 368 82.87 49.91 -68.43
N GLU A 369 83.64 49.60 -67.38
CA GLU A 369 85.05 49.97 -67.26
C GLU A 369 85.93 49.13 -68.21
N ILE A 370 85.71 47.81 -68.25
CA ILE A 370 86.35 46.88 -69.19
C ILE A 370 86.05 47.27 -70.64
N ASP A 371 84.81 47.62 -70.98
CA ASP A 371 84.45 48.00 -72.36
C ASP A 371 85.01 49.37 -72.76
N LYS A 372 85.13 50.33 -71.83
CA LYS A 372 85.90 51.56 -72.07
C LYS A 372 87.37 51.27 -72.33
N LEU A 373 88.00 50.40 -71.53
CA LEU A 373 89.40 50.01 -71.72
C LEU A 373 89.60 49.25 -73.04
N ARG A 374 88.70 48.34 -73.42
CA ARG A 374 88.69 47.66 -74.73
C ARG A 374 88.58 48.64 -75.89
N ASN A 375 87.67 49.63 -75.80
CA ASN A 375 87.51 50.65 -76.83
C ASN A 375 88.72 51.58 -76.93
N ASN A 376 89.38 51.90 -75.81
CA ASN A 376 90.63 52.66 -75.81
C ASN A 376 91.77 51.84 -76.46
N ILE A 377 91.91 50.56 -76.12
CA ILE A 377 92.90 49.65 -76.74
C ILE A 377 92.62 49.53 -78.25
N ALA A 378 91.38 49.32 -78.66
CA ALA A 378 90.98 49.28 -80.08
C ALA A 378 91.16 50.64 -80.81
N SER A 379 91.36 51.75 -80.07
CA SER A 379 91.70 53.06 -80.62
C SER A 379 93.22 53.24 -80.78
N ASP A 380 94.02 52.73 -79.84
CA ASP A 380 95.49 52.67 -79.95
C ASP A 380 95.95 51.64 -81.00
N GLU A 381 95.28 50.49 -81.11
CA GLU A 381 95.55 49.42 -82.08
C GLU A 381 95.12 49.76 -83.53
N SER A 382 95.08 51.05 -83.88
CA SER A 382 94.88 51.56 -85.24
C SER A 382 96.01 51.20 -86.23
N PHE A 383 96.92 50.28 -85.86
CA PHE A 383 97.98 49.76 -86.72
C PHE A 383 98.10 48.22 -86.69
N LYS A 384 97.57 47.61 -87.77
CA LYS A 384 98.08 46.40 -88.49
C LYS A 384 97.67 44.99 -88.02
N TYR A 385 96.82 44.36 -88.87
CA TYR A 385 96.71 42.92 -89.25
C TYR A 385 96.58 41.86 -88.11
N ARG A 386 95.52 41.05 -88.01
CA ARG A 386 94.94 40.06 -88.96
C ARG A 386 95.94 38.97 -89.41
N ASP A 387 95.83 37.72 -88.90
CA ASP A 387 95.15 36.56 -89.55
C ASP A 387 95.37 35.19 -88.81
N SER A 388 94.67 34.14 -89.25
CA SER A 388 95.04 32.70 -89.24
C SER A 388 94.98 31.80 -87.97
N LEU A 389 93.80 31.18 -87.75
CA LEU A 389 93.51 29.71 -87.73
C LEU A 389 94.35 28.66 -86.93
N CYS A 390 93.64 27.89 -86.08
CA CYS A 390 93.77 26.42 -85.80
C CYS A 390 92.50 25.98 -85.01
N SER A 391 91.63 25.00 -85.32
CA SER A 391 91.71 23.55 -85.72
C SER A 391 92.06 22.61 -84.55
N ASP A 392 91.47 21.41 -84.31
CA ASP A 392 90.29 20.64 -84.85
C ASP A 392 89.07 20.85 -83.87
N SER A 393 88.11 19.98 -83.47
CA SER A 393 87.73 18.58 -83.77
C SER A 393 86.24 18.21 -83.52
N ARG A 394 85.61 17.63 -84.57
CA ARG A 394 84.73 16.44 -84.59
C ARG A 394 83.46 16.33 -83.70
N GLN A 395 82.31 16.48 -84.39
CA GLN A 395 81.08 15.67 -84.29
C GLN A 395 81.05 14.70 -85.53
N PRO A 396 79.99 13.94 -85.93
CA PRO A 396 78.60 13.82 -85.43
C PRO A 396 77.98 12.37 -85.44
N GLU A 397 76.65 12.27 -85.19
CA GLU A 397 75.67 11.25 -85.67
C GLU A 397 75.87 9.74 -85.34
N GLY A 398 74.87 8.84 -85.35
CA GLY A 398 73.41 8.93 -85.58
C GLY A 398 72.77 7.56 -85.98
N ARG A 399 71.51 7.28 -85.55
CA ARG A 399 70.60 6.16 -85.95
C ARG A 399 70.85 4.69 -85.49
N GLN A 400 69.97 4.24 -84.57
CA GLN A 400 68.98 3.15 -84.73
C GLN A 400 69.35 1.87 -85.55
N VAL A 401 69.55 0.73 -84.87
CA VAL A 401 69.32 -0.64 -85.38
C VAL A 401 68.84 -1.56 -84.24
N SER A 402 67.80 -2.36 -84.47
CA SER A 402 67.40 -3.54 -83.67
C SER A 402 67.73 -4.81 -84.48
N PRO A 403 67.99 -6.01 -83.90
CA PRO A 403 66.93 -6.80 -83.25
C PRO A 403 67.45 -7.67 -82.04
N PRO A 404 67.09 -8.95 -81.77
CA PRO A 404 66.66 -9.32 -80.41
C PRO A 404 67.54 -10.37 -79.70
N VAL A 405 67.36 -10.50 -78.36
CA VAL A 405 67.22 -11.77 -77.59
C VAL A 405 67.24 -11.44 -76.07
N SER A 406 66.46 -12.20 -75.31
CA SER A 406 66.28 -12.10 -73.84
C SER A 406 67.58 -12.12 -73.01
N PRO A 407 67.72 -11.19 -72.05
CA PRO A 407 68.32 -11.45 -70.75
C PRO A 407 67.23 -11.67 -69.68
N ARG A 408 67.22 -12.82 -69.02
CA ARG A 408 66.70 -12.92 -67.64
C ARG A 408 67.76 -12.37 -66.70
N TYR A 409 67.33 -11.88 -65.53
CA TYR A 409 68.17 -11.36 -64.44
C TYR A 409 68.90 -10.04 -64.72
N LEU A 410 68.27 -8.95 -64.28
CA LEU A 410 68.72 -8.27 -63.07
C LEU A 410 67.46 -7.72 -62.39
N GLY A 411 67.06 -8.34 -61.27
CA GLY A 411 65.93 -7.83 -60.49
C GLY A 411 66.34 -6.56 -59.77
N GLU A 412 65.56 -5.50 -59.88
CA GLU A 412 65.83 -4.28 -59.12
C GLU A 412 65.75 -4.58 -57.61
N PRO A 413 66.75 -4.20 -56.80
CA PRO A 413 66.68 -4.36 -55.35
C PRO A 413 65.46 -3.68 -54.70
N ASN A 414 64.86 -2.73 -55.42
CA ASN A 414 63.76 -1.89 -54.98
C ASN A 414 62.40 -2.63 -54.93
N GLU A 415 62.14 -3.58 -55.83
CA GLU A 415 60.84 -4.29 -55.87
C GLU A 415 60.64 -5.18 -54.64
N TYR A 416 61.66 -5.99 -54.30
CA TYR A 416 61.63 -6.86 -53.12
C TYR A 416 61.57 -6.06 -51.82
N VAL A 417 62.26 -4.92 -51.74
CA VAL A 417 62.18 -4.00 -50.59
C VAL A 417 60.78 -3.38 -50.48
N THR A 418 60.19 -2.94 -51.58
CA THR A 418 58.82 -2.37 -51.60
C THR A 418 57.78 -3.42 -51.18
N LEU A 419 57.89 -4.66 -51.68
CA LEU A 419 57.01 -5.76 -51.30
C LEU A 419 57.19 -6.17 -49.82
N ALA A 420 58.42 -6.18 -49.31
CA ALA A 420 58.69 -6.45 -47.90
C ALA A 420 58.11 -5.35 -46.99
N LEU A 421 58.26 -4.07 -47.34
CA LEU A 421 57.68 -2.95 -46.60
C LEU A 421 56.14 -2.99 -46.62
N ALA A 422 55.52 -3.36 -47.74
CA ALA A 422 54.07 -3.55 -47.84
C ALA A 422 53.58 -4.72 -46.97
N ALA A 423 54.29 -5.86 -47.00
CA ALA A 423 53.97 -7.03 -46.17
C ALA A 423 54.15 -6.73 -44.66
N GLU A 424 55.18 -5.97 -44.29
CA GLU A 424 55.43 -5.55 -42.91
C GLU A 424 54.35 -4.56 -42.41
N ALA A 425 53.93 -3.61 -43.24
CA ALA A 425 52.82 -2.71 -42.91
C ALA A 425 51.49 -3.46 -42.69
N GLU A 426 51.23 -4.50 -43.51
CA GLU A 426 50.04 -5.34 -43.32
C GLU A 426 50.17 -6.26 -42.09
N ARG A 427 51.38 -6.77 -41.79
CA ARG A 427 51.68 -7.51 -40.55
C ARG A 427 51.39 -6.66 -39.31
N VAL A 428 51.74 -5.38 -39.32
CA VAL A 428 51.44 -4.43 -38.23
C VAL A 428 49.92 -4.23 -38.09
N ARG A 429 49.19 -3.96 -39.18
CA ARG A 429 47.71 -3.84 -39.16
C ARG A 429 47.01 -5.09 -38.63
N LEU A 430 47.49 -6.27 -39.02
CA LEU A 430 46.94 -7.55 -38.55
C LEU A 430 47.22 -7.77 -37.05
N LEU A 431 48.38 -7.34 -36.54
CA LEU A 431 48.64 -7.34 -35.09
C LEU A 431 47.76 -6.34 -34.33
N GLU A 432 47.58 -5.12 -34.86
CA GLU A 432 46.65 -4.14 -34.29
C GLU A 432 45.23 -4.72 -34.22
N LEU A 433 44.73 -5.31 -35.31
CA LEU A 433 43.44 -6.00 -35.34
C LEU A 433 43.36 -7.15 -34.33
N VAL A 434 44.39 -7.98 -34.19
CA VAL A 434 44.44 -9.06 -33.19
C VAL A 434 44.40 -8.49 -31.76
N THR A 435 45.10 -7.39 -31.46
CA THR A 435 45.02 -6.76 -30.13
C THR A 435 43.63 -6.19 -29.85
N LEU A 436 42.97 -5.55 -30.83
CA LEU A 436 41.60 -5.05 -30.69
C LEU A 436 40.58 -6.19 -30.53
N LEU A 437 40.74 -7.30 -31.25
CA LEU A 437 39.89 -8.49 -31.12
C LEU A 437 40.08 -9.16 -29.75
N ASN A 438 41.31 -9.27 -29.25
CA ASN A 438 41.58 -9.79 -27.91
C ASN A 438 41.00 -8.87 -26.82
N GLN A 439 41.21 -7.55 -26.90
CA GLN A 439 40.60 -6.59 -25.97
C GLN A 439 39.07 -6.68 -25.97
N ARG A 440 38.44 -6.87 -27.14
CA ARG A 440 37.00 -7.10 -27.22
C ARG A 440 36.61 -8.43 -26.58
N LEU A 441 37.30 -9.52 -26.91
CA LEU A 441 37.02 -10.84 -26.34
C LEU A 441 37.13 -10.85 -24.81
N ASP A 442 38.14 -10.18 -24.25
CA ASP A 442 38.32 -10.04 -22.81
C ASP A 442 37.27 -9.12 -22.17
N LYS A 443 36.79 -8.09 -22.87
CA LYS A 443 35.63 -7.31 -22.44
C LYS A 443 34.37 -8.20 -22.36
N GLU A 444 34.04 -8.95 -23.41
CA GLU A 444 32.85 -9.82 -23.47
C GLU A 444 32.93 -10.92 -22.39
N ARG A 445 34.13 -11.48 -22.13
CA ARG A 445 34.42 -12.40 -21.00
C ARG A 445 34.14 -11.75 -19.65
N ASN A 446 34.64 -10.54 -19.40
CA ASN A 446 34.45 -9.82 -18.14
C ASN A 446 32.98 -9.44 -17.90
N GLU A 447 32.26 -9.03 -18.95
CA GLU A 447 30.81 -8.76 -18.88
C GLU A 447 30.03 -10.06 -18.58
N THR A 448 30.40 -11.18 -19.21
CA THR A 448 29.82 -12.51 -18.92
C THR A 448 30.03 -12.93 -17.45
N LEU A 449 31.26 -12.79 -16.92
CA LEU A 449 31.57 -13.10 -15.52
C LEU A 449 30.79 -12.22 -14.54
N SER A 450 30.62 -10.93 -14.84
CA SER A 450 29.82 -9.99 -14.06
C SER A 450 28.33 -10.34 -14.04
N LEU A 451 27.78 -10.76 -15.19
CA LEU A 451 26.41 -11.26 -15.31
C LEU A 451 26.20 -12.56 -14.54
N GLU A 452 27.14 -13.52 -14.63
CA GLU A 452 27.08 -14.74 -13.83
C GLU A 452 27.14 -14.45 -12.32
N GLU A 453 28.01 -13.55 -11.88
CA GLU A 453 28.14 -13.22 -10.46
C GLU A 453 26.88 -12.52 -9.94
N SER A 454 26.25 -11.70 -10.77
CA SER A 454 24.94 -11.09 -10.51
C SER A 454 23.83 -12.14 -10.44
N LEU A 455 23.81 -13.13 -11.34
CA LEU A 455 22.89 -14.26 -11.31
C LEU A 455 23.09 -15.14 -10.06
N ARG A 456 24.34 -15.39 -9.66
CA ARG A 456 24.70 -16.10 -8.42
C ARG A 456 24.25 -15.31 -7.18
N LYS A 457 24.40 -13.98 -7.18
CA LYS A 457 23.87 -13.08 -6.14
C LYS A 457 22.34 -13.17 -6.06
N GLU A 458 21.62 -13.16 -7.18
CA GLU A 458 20.15 -13.22 -7.19
C GLU A 458 19.62 -14.59 -6.76
N LYS A 459 20.17 -15.70 -7.26
CA LYS A 459 19.84 -17.06 -6.80
C LYS A 459 20.01 -17.20 -5.27
N ARG A 460 21.07 -16.59 -4.70
CA ARG A 460 21.28 -16.52 -3.24
C ARG A 460 20.26 -15.64 -2.50
N LYS A 461 19.63 -14.64 -3.15
CA LYS A 461 18.49 -13.88 -2.57
C LYS A 461 17.21 -14.70 -2.62
N CYS A 462 16.89 -15.33 -3.76
CA CYS A 462 15.69 -16.17 -3.92
C CYS A 462 15.64 -17.28 -2.86
N ALA A 463 16.70 -18.07 -2.71
CA ALA A 463 16.77 -19.13 -1.69
C ALA A 463 16.56 -18.62 -0.25
N LYS A 464 17.04 -17.40 0.07
CA LYS A 464 16.82 -16.76 1.38
C LYS A 464 15.38 -16.25 1.57
N LEU A 465 14.72 -15.81 0.50
CA LEU A 465 13.31 -15.41 0.52
C LEU A 465 12.39 -16.63 0.63
N GLU A 466 12.68 -17.70 -0.12
CA GLU A 466 11.96 -18.97 -0.02
C GLU A 466 12.07 -19.62 1.37
N SER A 467 13.25 -19.60 2.01
CA SER A 467 13.37 -20.11 3.38
C SER A 467 12.45 -19.34 4.32
N LYS A 468 12.51 -18.00 4.28
CA LYS A 468 11.61 -17.14 5.07
C LYS A 468 10.14 -17.38 4.77
N LEU A 469 9.77 -17.64 3.51
CA LEU A 469 8.41 -18.03 3.13
C LEU A 469 8.00 -19.33 3.81
N ARG A 470 8.83 -20.39 3.70
CA ARG A 470 8.61 -21.69 4.34
C ARG A 470 8.53 -21.58 5.87
N ASP A 471 9.35 -20.74 6.48
CA ASP A 471 9.40 -20.57 7.94
C ASP A 471 8.19 -19.79 8.47
N SER A 472 7.81 -18.69 7.81
CA SER A 472 6.54 -17.99 8.07
C SER A 472 5.30 -18.79 7.65
N GLU A 473 5.44 -19.88 6.89
CA GLU A 473 4.35 -20.82 6.61
C GLU A 473 4.16 -21.87 7.70
N LYS A 474 5.25 -22.37 8.30
CA LYS A 474 5.19 -23.18 9.52
C LYS A 474 4.54 -22.39 10.66
N GLU A 475 4.95 -21.13 10.83
CA GLU A 475 4.40 -20.22 11.85
C GLU A 475 2.87 -20.03 11.71
N ARG A 476 2.35 -19.84 10.50
CA ARG A 476 0.90 -19.76 10.24
C ARG A 476 0.14 -21.07 10.50
N VAL A 477 0.80 -22.23 10.43
CA VAL A 477 0.17 -23.54 10.69
C VAL A 477 0.13 -23.87 12.18
N GLY A 478 1.04 -23.32 12.99
CA GLY A 478 1.13 -23.61 14.42
C GLY A 478 0.04 -23.00 15.31
N LEU A 479 -0.81 -22.10 14.79
CA LEU A 479 -1.64 -21.21 15.63
C LEU A 479 -3.17 -21.43 15.55
N VAL A 480 -3.67 -22.51 14.95
CA VAL A 480 -5.12 -22.75 14.82
C VAL A 480 -5.52 -24.19 15.19
N LYS A 481 -5.98 -24.36 16.43
CA LYS A 481 -6.88 -25.44 16.86
C LYS A 481 -8.05 -24.83 17.65
N VAL A 482 -9.09 -24.41 16.94
CA VAL A 482 -10.43 -24.12 17.48
C VAL A 482 -11.45 -24.58 16.45
N ASP A 483 -12.42 -25.39 16.89
CA ASP A 483 -13.41 -25.99 16.01
C ASP A 483 -14.51 -25.00 15.59
N THR A 484 -14.70 -24.81 14.28
CA THR A 484 -15.96 -24.31 13.71
C THR A 484 -16.06 -24.77 12.26
N GLY A 485 -16.93 -25.74 11.98
CA GLY A 485 -17.15 -26.24 10.62
C GLY A 485 -18.24 -25.46 9.89
N TYR A 486 -17.89 -24.72 8.84
CA TYR A 486 -18.76 -24.47 7.67
C TYR A 486 -17.90 -24.10 6.43
N LYS A 487 -18.45 -24.30 5.23
CA LYS A 487 -17.70 -24.27 3.95
C LYS A 487 -17.07 -22.90 3.63
N ALA A 488 -15.78 -22.90 3.29
CA ALA A 488 -15.16 -21.85 2.48
C ALA A 488 -14.21 -22.48 1.43
N ARG A 489 -14.55 -22.36 0.14
CA ARG A 489 -13.61 -22.62 -0.97
C ARG A 489 -12.63 -21.44 -1.04
N SER A 490 -11.32 -21.70 -1.01
CA SER A 490 -10.31 -21.06 -1.90
C SER A 490 -8.87 -21.41 -1.50
N ARG A 491 -7.95 -21.19 -2.46
CA ARG A 491 -6.49 -21.11 -2.30
C ARG A 491 -5.77 -22.41 -1.93
N ALA A 492 -5.47 -23.18 -2.97
CA ALA A 492 -4.49 -24.27 -2.93
C ALA A 492 -3.12 -23.78 -2.43
N LYS A 493 -2.38 -24.67 -1.75
CA LYS A 493 -0.95 -24.51 -1.49
C LYS A 493 -0.16 -25.22 -2.60
N PHE A 494 0.77 -24.49 -3.23
CA PHE A 494 1.82 -25.11 -4.04
C PHE A 494 2.96 -25.55 -3.13
N THR A 495 2.94 -26.82 -2.71
CA THR A 495 4.09 -27.49 -2.10
C THR A 495 4.17 -28.92 -2.67
N SER A 496 4.89 -29.07 -3.78
CA SER A 496 5.30 -30.39 -4.29
C SER A 496 6.77 -30.32 -4.69
N SER A 497 7.61 -31.00 -3.91
CA SER A 497 8.96 -31.42 -4.26
C SER A 497 9.35 -32.48 -3.24
N LEU A 498 9.83 -33.64 -3.71
CA LEU A 498 10.29 -34.77 -2.90
C LEU A 498 9.23 -35.43 -2.00
N GLN A 499 8.25 -36.07 -2.64
CA GLN A 499 8.04 -37.49 -2.38
C GLN A 499 7.83 -38.22 -3.71
N VAL A 500 8.46 -39.38 -3.84
CA VAL A 500 8.37 -40.29 -4.99
C VAL A 500 7.23 -41.28 -4.73
N ASP A 501 6.62 -41.83 -5.78
CA ASP A 501 5.55 -42.85 -5.77
C ASP A 501 4.20 -42.45 -5.13
N GLU A 502 3.34 -41.74 -5.88
CA GLU A 502 1.87 -42.00 -5.96
C GLU A 502 1.18 -41.11 -7.05
N GLU A 503 1.54 -41.31 -8.33
CA GLU A 503 1.21 -40.32 -9.38
C GLU A 503 -0.21 -40.44 -10.00
N PHE A 504 -0.98 -41.50 -9.72
CA PHE A 504 -2.19 -41.85 -10.49
C PHE A 504 -3.57 -41.47 -9.87
N SER A 505 -3.62 -41.04 -8.60
CA SER A 505 -4.87 -41.05 -7.82
C SER A 505 -5.64 -39.72 -7.73
N ASN A 506 -5.43 -38.75 -8.63
CA ASN A 506 -6.21 -37.49 -8.61
C ASN A 506 -6.47 -36.87 -10.00
N PRO A 507 -7.55 -37.28 -10.70
CA PRO A 507 -7.84 -36.80 -12.06
C PRO A 507 -8.28 -35.33 -12.13
N GLU A 508 -8.75 -34.73 -11.03
CA GLU A 508 -9.07 -33.30 -10.99
C GLU A 508 -7.82 -32.43 -11.11
N LYS A 509 -6.72 -32.78 -10.41
CA LYS A 509 -5.43 -32.07 -10.54
C LYS A 509 -4.89 -32.13 -11.97
N VAL A 510 -5.03 -33.27 -12.65
CA VAL A 510 -4.59 -33.45 -14.05
C VAL A 510 -5.44 -32.57 -14.97
N ARG A 511 -6.77 -32.55 -14.80
CA ARG A 511 -7.68 -31.67 -15.56
C ARG A 511 -7.33 -30.20 -15.39
N PHE A 512 -7.16 -29.70 -14.16
CA PHE A 512 -6.77 -28.30 -13.92
C PHE A 512 -5.37 -27.96 -14.49
N ARG A 513 -4.44 -28.92 -14.56
CA ARG A 513 -3.13 -28.68 -15.20
C ARG A 513 -3.23 -28.64 -16.72
N ILE A 514 -4.10 -29.45 -17.32
CA ILE A 514 -4.41 -29.39 -18.76
C ILE A 514 -5.08 -28.05 -19.10
N GLU A 515 -6.14 -27.69 -18.38
CA GLU A 515 -6.88 -26.42 -18.56
C GLU A 515 -5.96 -25.19 -18.46
N LEU A 516 -5.07 -25.15 -17.45
CA LEU A 516 -4.07 -24.08 -17.32
C LEU A 516 -3.03 -24.08 -18.47
N LEU A 517 -2.61 -25.26 -18.96
CA LEU A 517 -1.70 -25.36 -20.11
C LEU A 517 -2.40 -24.94 -21.41
N GLU A 518 -3.70 -25.19 -21.55
CA GLU A 518 -4.52 -24.73 -22.68
C GLU A 518 -4.69 -23.20 -22.65
N GLU A 519 -4.95 -22.60 -21.48
CA GLU A 519 -4.93 -21.14 -21.29
C GLU A 519 -3.56 -20.53 -21.60
N GLU A 520 -2.47 -21.10 -21.09
CA GLU A 520 -1.08 -20.69 -21.40
C GLU A 520 -0.81 -20.77 -22.91
N CYS A 521 -1.25 -21.85 -23.59
CA CYS A 521 -1.10 -22.01 -25.04
C CYS A 521 -1.94 -21.01 -25.85
N LEU A 522 -3.17 -20.70 -25.43
CA LEU A 522 -4.03 -19.71 -26.08
C LEU A 522 -3.47 -18.29 -25.92
N ALA A 523 -2.97 -17.93 -24.73
CA ALA A 523 -2.32 -16.65 -24.49
C ALA A 523 -1.01 -16.51 -25.29
N LEU A 524 -0.23 -17.58 -25.42
CA LEU A 524 0.97 -17.59 -26.26
C LEU A 524 0.66 -17.47 -27.75
N LYS A 525 -0.41 -18.11 -28.25
CA LYS A 525 -0.89 -17.95 -29.64
C LYS A 525 -1.32 -16.51 -29.92
N ALA A 526 -2.22 -15.94 -29.12
CA ALA A 526 -2.66 -14.55 -29.30
C ALA A 526 -1.51 -13.53 -29.24
N ARG A 527 -0.46 -13.80 -28.43
CA ARG A 527 0.76 -12.98 -28.39
C ARG A 527 1.68 -13.21 -29.61
N LEU A 528 1.67 -14.39 -30.20
CA LEU A 528 2.38 -14.66 -31.46
C LEU A 528 1.67 -13.95 -32.62
N ASP A 529 0.35 -14.07 -32.72
CA ASP A 529 -0.48 -13.48 -33.79
C ASP A 529 -0.33 -11.94 -33.82
N THR A 530 -0.37 -11.31 -32.64
CA THR A 530 -0.14 -9.85 -32.51
C THR A 530 1.28 -9.44 -32.93
N VAL A 531 2.32 -10.16 -32.47
CA VAL A 531 3.72 -9.90 -32.89
C VAL A 531 3.93 -10.16 -34.39
N GLN A 532 3.23 -11.12 -34.99
CA GLN A 532 3.25 -11.33 -36.45
C GLN A 532 2.57 -10.19 -37.20
N GLN A 533 1.42 -9.70 -36.72
CA GLN A 533 0.73 -8.56 -37.31
C GLN A 533 1.56 -7.27 -37.21
N ASP A 534 2.20 -7.01 -36.07
CA ASP A 534 3.07 -5.85 -35.88
C ASP A 534 4.29 -5.91 -36.82
N LYS A 535 4.96 -7.06 -36.92
CA LYS A 535 6.03 -7.26 -37.92
C LYS A 535 5.55 -7.08 -39.36
N ALA A 536 4.32 -7.51 -39.69
CA ALA A 536 3.74 -7.30 -41.01
C ALA A 536 3.45 -5.81 -41.28
N ASN A 537 2.98 -5.07 -40.26
CA ASN A 537 2.78 -3.62 -40.31
C ASN A 537 4.11 -2.90 -40.55
N ASP A 538 5.17 -3.25 -39.78
CA ASP A 538 6.50 -2.69 -39.91
C ASP A 538 7.11 -2.96 -41.30
N LEU A 539 7.03 -4.20 -41.80
CA LEU A 539 7.47 -4.55 -43.16
C LEU A 539 6.69 -3.76 -44.23
N ALA A 540 5.41 -3.44 -44.01
CA ALA A 540 4.64 -2.57 -44.88
C ALA A 540 5.00 -1.08 -44.76
N VAL A 541 5.50 -0.61 -43.60
CA VAL A 541 6.12 0.72 -43.44
C VAL A 541 7.46 0.78 -44.20
N TYR A 542 8.37 -0.18 -43.96
CA TYR A 542 9.68 -0.22 -44.61
C TYR A 542 9.57 -0.35 -46.13
N LYS A 543 8.65 -1.17 -46.66
CA LYS A 543 8.37 -1.21 -48.12
C LYS A 543 7.97 0.16 -48.67
N ARG A 544 7.04 0.86 -48.02
CA ARG A 544 6.63 2.22 -48.42
C ARG A 544 7.78 3.23 -48.36
N MET A 545 8.62 3.18 -47.32
CA MET A 545 9.81 4.03 -47.22
C MET A 545 10.82 3.75 -48.34
N LEU A 546 11.09 2.47 -48.65
CA LEU A 546 11.97 2.06 -49.75
C LEU A 546 11.40 2.45 -51.12
N ASP A 547 10.08 2.41 -51.31
CA ASP A 547 9.43 2.88 -52.53
C ASP A 547 9.47 4.41 -52.67
N GLN A 548 9.30 5.14 -51.56
CA GLN A 548 9.48 6.60 -51.51
C GLN A 548 10.93 6.99 -51.82
N ALA A 549 11.92 6.31 -51.22
CA ALA A 549 13.34 6.54 -51.49
C ALA A 549 13.70 6.22 -52.95
N ARG A 550 13.22 5.09 -53.49
CA ARG A 550 13.39 4.71 -54.90
C ARG A 550 12.71 5.69 -55.86
N LYS A 551 11.57 6.29 -55.47
CA LYS A 551 10.92 7.36 -56.24
C LYS A 551 11.76 8.64 -56.20
N ALA A 552 12.13 9.12 -55.02
CA ALA A 552 12.93 10.33 -54.86
C ALA A 552 14.27 10.25 -55.62
N PHE A 553 14.93 9.08 -55.60
CA PHE A 553 16.14 8.84 -56.39
C PHE A 553 15.88 8.87 -57.91
N LYS A 554 14.79 8.24 -58.39
CA LYS A 554 14.40 8.31 -59.81
C LYS A 554 14.07 9.73 -60.26
N ASP A 555 13.39 10.50 -59.42
CA ASP A 555 13.03 11.89 -59.70
C ASP A 555 14.29 12.78 -59.70
N ALA A 556 15.24 12.56 -58.78
CA ALA A 556 16.55 13.21 -58.79
C ALA A 556 17.36 12.89 -60.06
N CYS A 557 17.46 11.60 -60.45
CA CYS A 557 18.12 11.21 -61.70
C CYS A 557 17.48 11.87 -62.92
N ARG A 558 16.14 12.00 -62.96
CA ARG A 558 15.42 12.72 -64.02
C ARG A 558 15.77 14.20 -64.09
N THR A 559 15.99 14.86 -62.96
CA THR A 559 16.47 16.26 -62.94
C THR A 559 17.92 16.42 -63.41
N VAL A 560 18.75 15.38 -63.26
CA VAL A 560 20.16 15.38 -63.72
C VAL A 560 20.28 15.09 -65.23
N THR A 561 19.33 14.37 -65.83
CA THR A 561 19.35 14.02 -67.26
C THR A 561 18.81 15.10 -68.22
N SER A 562 18.67 16.35 -67.77
CA SER A 562 18.35 17.51 -68.62
C SER A 562 19.60 18.41 -68.75
N PRO A 563 19.88 19.01 -69.92
CA PRO A 563 21.21 18.85 -70.50
C PRO A 563 22.29 19.81 -69.98
N ALA A 564 23.23 19.28 -69.18
CA ALA A 564 24.50 19.93 -68.88
C ALA A 564 25.68 18.93 -68.75
N LYS A 565 26.31 18.62 -69.90
CA LYS A 565 27.68 18.07 -70.06
C LYS A 565 28.06 16.78 -69.30
N ASN A 566 28.20 15.70 -70.08
CA ASN A 566 29.31 14.74 -70.09
C ASN A 566 30.04 14.49 -68.75
N PHE A 567 29.51 13.56 -67.95
CA PHE A 567 30.33 12.71 -67.07
C PHE A 567 30.16 11.25 -67.48
N SER A 568 31.18 10.42 -67.21
CA SER A 568 31.39 9.14 -67.90
C SER A 568 30.31 8.10 -67.63
N GLY A 569 30.03 7.27 -68.64
CA GLY A 569 29.16 6.09 -68.50
C GLY A 569 29.67 5.12 -67.43
N ASP A 570 30.98 5.09 -67.18
CA ASP A 570 31.61 4.30 -66.11
C ASP A 570 31.07 4.64 -64.72
N LEU A 571 30.72 5.91 -64.46
CA LEU A 571 30.13 6.31 -63.18
C LEU A 571 28.70 5.78 -63.03
N LEU A 572 27.95 5.72 -64.14
CA LEU A 572 26.61 5.12 -64.18
C LEU A 572 26.68 3.60 -64.00
N ILE A 573 27.68 2.94 -64.60
CA ILE A 573 27.96 1.51 -64.46
C ILE A 573 28.39 1.19 -63.02
N LEU A 574 29.29 1.98 -62.41
CA LEU A 574 29.71 1.82 -61.01
C LEU A 574 28.54 2.04 -60.02
N LEU A 575 27.65 2.99 -60.30
CA LEU A 575 26.42 3.18 -59.52
C LEU A 575 25.46 1.99 -59.68
N GLN A 576 25.30 1.45 -60.89
CA GLN A 576 24.46 0.27 -61.13
C GLN A 576 25.02 -0.98 -60.45
N ILE A 577 26.33 -1.23 -60.54
CA ILE A 577 27.01 -2.35 -59.86
C ILE A 577 26.82 -2.22 -58.35
N ARG A 578 27.11 -1.06 -57.75
CA ARG A 578 26.86 -0.83 -56.31
C ARG A 578 25.39 -1.01 -55.93
N PHE A 579 24.45 -0.63 -56.80
CA PHE A 579 23.02 -0.80 -56.53
C PHE A 579 22.61 -2.28 -56.51
N ASP A 580 23.11 -3.08 -57.46
CA ASP A 580 22.86 -4.52 -57.49
C ASP A 580 23.64 -5.30 -56.41
N ASP A 581 24.83 -4.83 -56.00
CA ASP A 581 25.56 -5.34 -54.81
C ASP A 581 24.78 -5.10 -53.52
N ILE A 582 24.29 -3.86 -53.30
CA ILE A 582 23.47 -3.51 -52.12
C ILE A 582 22.18 -4.34 -52.11
N LYS A 583 21.53 -4.49 -53.27
CA LYS A 583 20.33 -5.33 -53.45
C LYS A 583 20.63 -6.82 -53.16
N SER A 584 21.80 -7.32 -53.58
CA SER A 584 22.28 -8.68 -53.28
C SER A 584 22.59 -8.88 -51.78
N ALA A 585 23.15 -7.87 -51.10
CA ALA A 585 23.35 -7.90 -49.66
C ALA A 585 22.00 -7.90 -48.91
N MET A 586 21.12 -6.94 -49.21
CA MET A 586 19.81 -6.84 -48.54
C MET A 586 18.91 -8.06 -48.78
N SER A 587 18.97 -8.71 -49.95
CA SER A 587 18.28 -9.99 -50.17
C SER A 587 18.82 -11.10 -49.26
N ARG A 588 20.15 -11.22 -49.14
CA ARG A 588 20.79 -12.22 -48.25
C ARG A 588 20.51 -11.94 -46.77
N ASP A 589 20.48 -10.68 -46.34
CA ASP A 589 20.10 -10.33 -44.97
C ASP A 589 18.64 -10.69 -44.69
N ILE A 590 17.72 -10.43 -45.63
CA ILE A 590 16.30 -10.80 -45.50
C ILE A 590 16.12 -12.33 -45.48
N GLU A 591 16.84 -13.08 -46.34
CA GLU A 591 16.83 -14.54 -46.33
C GLU A 591 17.46 -15.11 -45.05
N SER A 592 18.56 -14.54 -44.55
CA SER A 592 19.18 -14.94 -43.30
C SER A 592 18.30 -14.65 -42.07
N ILE A 593 17.49 -13.59 -42.10
CA ILE A 593 16.49 -13.29 -41.07
C ILE A 593 15.31 -14.27 -41.20
N ALA A 594 14.89 -14.63 -42.41
CA ALA A 594 13.82 -15.62 -42.64
C ALA A 594 14.22 -17.05 -42.25
N LEU A 595 15.51 -17.41 -42.36
CA LEU A 595 16.07 -18.68 -41.91
C LEU A 595 16.37 -18.74 -40.40
N ALA A 596 16.19 -17.63 -39.68
CA ALA A 596 16.36 -17.52 -38.23
C ALA A 596 15.03 -17.52 -37.45
N PHE A 597 13.90 -17.80 -38.12
CA PHE A 597 12.56 -17.97 -37.55
C PHE A 597 11.99 -19.36 -37.85
#